data_AF-A0A8V0YHD0-F1
#
_entry.id   AF-A0A8V0YHD0-F1
#
_cell.length_a   1.000
_cell.length_b   1.000
_cell.length_c   1.000
_cell.angle_alpha   90.00
_cell.angle_beta   90.00
_cell.angle_gamma   90.00
#
_symmetry.space_group_name_H-M   'P 1'
#
loop_
_entity.id
_entity.type
_entity.pdbx_description
1 polymer ?
#
loop_
_entity_poly.entity_id
_entity_poly.type
_entity_poly.pdbx_seq_one_letter_code
_entity_poly.pdbx_strand_id
1 'polypeptide(L)'
;MKLWDVVAVCVVLLNTVSTSPLPAGKMPPEGPPSVVEGPEDDLSPISLPPPYAVHSDSNMPEDYPDQFDEVVDFIQATIKRLRRSPDKQTPIFSRRERNRQSAATNVENSSKKGRRNQKGKNRGCVLTEIHLNVTDLDLGYETKEELIFRYCSGSCDAVETTYDKILKNLTRKKKLVNDKVRQACCRPTAFDDDLSFLDDNLVYHILKKHSAKRCGCV
;
A
#
# COMPACT_ATOMS: atom_id res chain seq x y z
N MET A 1 35.30 -15.88 -16.01
CA MET A 1 34.65 -14.56 -15.86
C MET A 1 33.92 -14.58 -14.52
N LYS A 2 34.23 -13.65 -13.62
CA LYS A 2 33.65 -13.67 -12.27
C LYS A 2 32.19 -13.20 -12.37
N LEU A 3 31.32 -13.71 -11.52
CA LEU A 3 29.90 -13.31 -11.49
C LEU A 3 29.73 -11.77 -11.41
N TRP A 4 30.69 -11.12 -10.74
CA TRP A 4 30.80 -9.66 -10.62
C TRP A 4 31.02 -8.93 -11.96
N ASP A 5 31.69 -9.55 -12.93
CA ASP A 5 31.88 -8.95 -14.27
C ASP A 5 30.56 -8.89 -15.03
N VAL A 6 29.72 -9.92 -14.90
CA VAL A 6 28.39 -9.98 -15.54
C VAL A 6 27.45 -8.94 -14.91
N VAL A 7 27.47 -8.80 -13.58
CA VAL A 7 26.66 -7.80 -12.88
C VAL A 7 27.08 -6.38 -13.26
N ALA A 8 28.38 -6.10 -13.34
CA ALA A 8 28.89 -4.79 -13.76
C ALA A 8 28.46 -4.44 -15.20
N VAL A 9 28.56 -5.40 -16.13
CA VAL A 9 28.09 -5.21 -17.52
C VAL A 9 26.57 -4.98 -17.56
N CYS A 10 25.78 -5.75 -16.79
CA CYS A 10 24.33 -5.58 -16.73
C CYS A 10 23.92 -4.20 -16.18
N VAL A 11 24.59 -3.71 -15.13
CA VAL A 11 24.29 -2.38 -14.56
C VAL A 11 24.67 -1.26 -15.52
N VAL A 12 25.76 -1.38 -16.27
CA VAL A 12 26.16 -0.39 -17.27
C VAL A 12 25.17 -0.36 -18.45
N LEU A 13 24.71 -1.52 -18.93
CA LEU A 13 23.74 -1.61 -20.02
C LEU A 13 22.34 -1.07 -19.65
N LEU A 14 21.92 -1.20 -18.39
CA LEU A 14 20.61 -0.69 -17.95
C LEU A 14 20.58 0.85 -17.84
N ASN A 15 21.72 1.50 -17.61
CA ASN A 15 21.79 2.96 -17.49
C ASN A 15 21.82 3.69 -18.85
N THR A 16 22.12 3.01 -19.96
CA THR A 16 22.16 3.63 -21.29
C THR A 16 20.80 3.62 -22.02
N VAL A 17 19.78 2.95 -21.48
CA VAL A 17 18.44 2.83 -22.11
C VAL A 17 17.47 3.92 -21.65
N SER A 18 17.79 4.74 -20.64
CA SER A 18 16.86 5.72 -20.07
C SER A 18 17.24 7.19 -20.31
N THR A 19 17.72 7.52 -21.50
CA THR A 19 17.77 8.92 -21.96
C THR A 19 17.31 9.01 -23.42
N SER A 20 16.01 9.05 -23.63
CA SER A 20 15.42 9.48 -24.89
C SER A 20 14.23 10.38 -24.57
N PRO A 21 14.33 11.71 -24.79
CA PRO A 21 13.18 12.58 -24.63
C PRO A 21 12.21 12.36 -25.79
N LEU A 22 10.93 12.16 -25.46
CA LEU A 22 9.84 12.09 -26.42
C LEU A 22 9.72 13.45 -27.16
N PRO A 23 9.49 13.46 -28.48
CA PRO A 23 9.33 14.70 -29.23
C PRO A 23 7.99 15.37 -28.88
N ALA A 24 8.07 16.62 -28.45
CA ALA A 24 6.93 17.50 -28.21
C ALA A 24 6.20 17.77 -29.54
N GLY A 25 4.93 17.34 -29.63
CA GLY A 25 4.04 17.70 -30.72
C GLY A 25 3.76 19.20 -30.72
N LYS A 26 3.90 19.82 -31.90
CA LYS A 26 3.54 21.23 -32.16
C LYS A 26 2.02 21.41 -32.06
N MET A 27 1.56 22.33 -31.21
CA MET A 27 0.26 22.98 -31.34
C MET A 27 0.43 24.33 -32.07
N PRO A 28 -0.53 24.73 -32.92
CA PRO A 28 -0.53 26.04 -33.59
C PRO A 28 -1.02 27.15 -32.65
N PRO A 29 -0.68 28.43 -32.91
CA PRO A 29 -1.01 29.55 -32.04
C PRO A 29 -2.42 30.08 -32.33
N GLU A 30 -3.24 30.23 -31.29
CA GLU A 30 -4.51 30.98 -31.34
C GLU A 30 -4.45 32.16 -30.35
N GLY A 31 -5.01 33.30 -30.80
CA GLY A 31 -4.67 34.66 -30.37
C GLY A 31 -5.18 35.15 -29.00
N PRO A 32 -5.02 36.46 -28.72
CA PRO A 32 -5.15 37.03 -27.38
C PRO A 32 -6.62 37.25 -26.93
N PRO A 33 -6.87 37.37 -25.61
CA PRO A 33 -8.22 37.45 -25.08
C PRO A 33 -8.78 38.87 -25.16
N SER A 34 -10.00 39.02 -25.68
CA SER A 34 -10.81 40.22 -25.55
C SER A 34 -11.81 40.05 -24.40
N VAL A 35 -11.65 40.90 -23.39
CA VAL A 35 -12.58 41.17 -22.29
C VAL A 35 -13.74 42.02 -22.81
N VAL A 36 -15.00 41.61 -22.66
CA VAL A 36 -16.16 42.52 -22.51
C VAL A 36 -17.27 41.84 -21.68
N GLU A 37 -17.88 42.67 -20.84
CA GLU A 37 -19.00 42.49 -19.90
C GLU A 37 -20.27 41.81 -20.45
N GLY A 38 -21.11 41.29 -19.53
CA GLY A 38 -22.51 40.91 -19.79
C GLY A 38 -23.42 42.14 -20.02
N PRO A 39 -24.78 42.04 -19.96
CA PRO A 39 -25.52 41.11 -19.08
C PRO A 39 -26.94 40.63 -19.57
N GLU A 40 -27.58 39.78 -18.74
CA GLU A 40 -29.04 39.52 -18.47
C GLU A 40 -29.99 38.80 -19.47
N ASP A 41 -30.75 37.87 -18.86
CA ASP A 41 -32.13 37.37 -19.11
C ASP A 41 -32.52 36.62 -20.40
N ASP A 42 -32.87 35.32 -20.28
CA ASP A 42 -34.27 34.83 -20.29
C ASP A 42 -34.44 33.28 -20.35
N LEU A 43 -35.34 32.77 -19.49
CA LEU A 43 -36.27 31.61 -19.58
C LEU A 43 -35.92 30.31 -20.37
N SER A 44 -35.65 29.22 -19.60
CA SER A 44 -36.19 27.81 -19.62
C SER A 44 -36.45 27.01 -20.94
N PRO A 45 -36.68 25.67 -20.89
CA PRO A 45 -35.97 24.57 -20.23
C PRO A 45 -35.68 23.34 -21.15
N ILE A 46 -34.71 22.53 -20.71
CA ILE A 46 -34.54 21.06 -20.84
C ILE A 46 -35.36 20.34 -21.94
N SER A 47 -34.67 19.74 -22.92
CA SER A 47 -35.21 18.70 -23.79
C SER A 47 -34.28 17.48 -23.79
N LEU A 48 -34.68 16.42 -23.06
CA LEU A 48 -34.12 15.08 -23.21
C LEU A 48 -34.54 14.51 -24.59
N PRO A 49 -33.66 13.79 -25.31
CA PRO A 49 -34.08 12.99 -26.46
C PRO A 49 -34.77 11.69 -26.01
N PRO A 50 -35.75 11.17 -26.78
CA PRO A 50 -36.52 9.99 -26.42
C PRO A 50 -35.73 8.68 -26.58
N PRO A 51 -36.12 7.60 -25.87
CA PRO A 51 -35.45 6.31 -25.94
C PRO A 51 -35.86 5.62 -27.25
N TYR A 52 -34.94 5.53 -28.20
CA TYR A 52 -35.17 4.75 -29.40
C TYR A 52 -35.06 3.26 -29.10
N ALA A 53 -36.00 2.54 -29.69
CA ALA A 53 -36.32 1.15 -29.50
C ALA A 53 -35.15 0.22 -29.85
N VAL A 54 -35.11 -0.88 -29.09
CA VAL A 54 -34.34 -2.09 -29.38
C VAL A 54 -34.84 -2.68 -30.70
N HIS A 55 -33.99 -2.66 -31.72
CA HIS A 55 -34.09 -3.57 -32.85
C HIS A 55 -33.02 -4.66 -32.67
N SER A 56 -33.48 -5.86 -32.30
CA SER A 56 -32.70 -7.09 -32.40
C SER A 56 -32.65 -7.51 -33.87
N ASP A 57 -31.58 -7.16 -34.57
CA ASP A 57 -31.17 -7.84 -35.79
C ASP A 57 -29.89 -8.61 -35.51
N SER A 58 -30.07 -9.91 -35.24
CA SER A 58 -28.98 -10.88 -35.13
C SER A 58 -28.45 -11.18 -36.53
N ASN A 59 -27.42 -10.43 -36.95
CA ASN A 59 -26.55 -10.80 -38.07
C ASN A 59 -25.10 -10.52 -37.65
N MET A 60 -24.46 -11.53 -37.05
CA MET A 60 -23.03 -11.50 -36.75
C MET A 60 -22.26 -11.88 -38.03
N PRO A 61 -21.33 -11.05 -38.53
CA PRO A 61 -20.38 -11.49 -39.55
C PRO A 61 -19.40 -12.49 -38.92
N GLU A 62 -19.48 -13.75 -39.33
CA GLU A 62 -18.44 -14.76 -39.12
C GLU A 62 -17.26 -14.44 -40.06
N ASP A 63 -16.45 -13.47 -39.67
CA ASP A 63 -15.12 -13.26 -40.23
C ASP A 63 -14.18 -12.87 -39.09
N TYR A 64 -13.85 -13.88 -38.28
CA TYR A 64 -12.86 -13.78 -37.22
C TYR A 64 -11.49 -14.02 -37.87
N PRO A 65 -10.54 -13.08 -37.79
CA PRO A 65 -9.31 -13.20 -38.58
C PRO A 65 -8.44 -14.37 -38.10
N ASP A 66 -7.94 -15.16 -39.05
CA ASP A 66 -6.91 -16.24 -38.95
C ASP A 66 -5.59 -15.81 -38.25
N GLN A 67 -5.52 -14.60 -37.70
CA GLN A 67 -4.33 -14.05 -37.05
C GLN A 67 -4.10 -14.60 -35.65
N PHE A 68 -5.08 -15.31 -35.08
CA PHE A 68 -4.95 -15.93 -33.76
C PHE A 68 -4.35 -17.34 -33.81
N ASP A 69 -4.35 -18.02 -34.96
CA ASP A 69 -3.79 -19.37 -35.08
C ASP A 69 -2.28 -19.38 -34.79
N GLU A 70 -1.55 -18.35 -35.24
CA GLU A 70 -0.12 -18.21 -34.95
C GLU A 70 0.15 -18.02 -33.44
N VAL A 71 -0.75 -17.31 -32.74
CA VAL A 71 -0.66 -17.10 -31.29
C VAL A 71 -1.01 -18.37 -30.53
N VAL A 72 -2.05 -19.09 -30.97
CA VAL A 72 -2.46 -20.38 -30.39
C VAL A 72 -1.36 -21.42 -30.58
N ASP A 73 -0.73 -21.47 -31.75
CA ASP A 73 0.41 -22.35 -32.03
C ASP A 73 1.64 -21.99 -31.19
N PHE A 74 1.92 -20.71 -30.97
CA PHE A 74 3.00 -20.27 -30.08
C PHE A 74 2.75 -20.70 -28.62
N ILE A 75 1.51 -20.53 -28.13
CA ILE A 75 1.10 -20.96 -26.78
C ILE A 75 1.21 -22.48 -26.67
N GLN A 76 0.72 -23.23 -27.66
CA GLN A 76 0.75 -24.69 -27.66
C GLN A 76 2.18 -25.24 -27.76
N ALA A 77 3.05 -24.59 -28.54
CA ALA A 77 4.48 -24.91 -28.63
C ALA A 77 5.20 -24.66 -27.30
N THR A 78 4.85 -23.59 -26.59
CA THR A 78 5.42 -23.24 -25.28
C THR A 78 4.99 -24.26 -24.20
N ILE A 79 3.72 -24.65 -24.17
CA ILE A 79 3.21 -25.68 -23.25
C ILE A 79 3.84 -27.05 -23.55
N LYS A 80 4.01 -27.42 -24.83
CA LYS A 80 4.70 -28.66 -25.22
C LYS A 80 6.18 -28.65 -24.81
N ARG A 81 6.86 -27.51 -24.84
CA ARG A 81 8.25 -27.38 -24.37
C ARG A 81 8.34 -27.48 -22.85
N LEU A 82 7.42 -26.87 -22.10
CA LEU A 82 7.33 -26.99 -20.64
C LEU A 82 7.13 -28.46 -20.21
N ARG A 83 6.27 -29.21 -20.92
CA ARG A 83 6.01 -30.63 -20.63
C ARG A 83 7.13 -31.60 -21.03
N ARG A 84 8.08 -31.19 -21.88
CA ARG A 84 9.24 -32.01 -22.29
C ARG A 84 10.51 -31.72 -21.48
N SER A 85 10.49 -30.72 -20.60
CA SER A 85 11.52 -30.59 -19.58
C SER A 85 11.24 -31.60 -18.48
N PRO A 86 12.20 -32.47 -18.10
CA PRO A 86 12.03 -33.31 -16.93
C PRO A 86 11.95 -32.42 -15.69
N ASP A 87 10.83 -32.52 -14.98
CA ASP A 87 10.71 -32.06 -13.61
C ASP A 87 11.88 -32.62 -12.79
N LYS A 88 12.78 -31.75 -12.35
CA LYS A 88 13.43 -31.98 -11.06
C LYS A 88 12.35 -31.78 -10.01
N GLN A 89 11.61 -32.85 -9.75
CA GLN A 89 10.80 -33.01 -8.55
C GLN A 89 11.70 -32.70 -7.35
N THR A 90 11.47 -31.55 -6.71
CA THR A 90 11.89 -31.34 -5.33
C THR A 90 10.79 -31.90 -4.43
N PRO A 91 11.00 -33.03 -3.74
CA PRO A 91 10.04 -33.53 -2.78
C PRO A 91 10.35 -32.88 -1.43
N ILE A 92 9.76 -31.72 -1.11
CA ILE A 92 9.80 -31.21 0.26
C ILE A 92 8.42 -30.68 0.67
N PHE A 93 7.42 -31.55 0.65
CA PHE A 93 6.25 -31.45 1.52
C PHE A 93 5.81 -32.85 1.94
N SER A 94 6.61 -33.51 2.79
CA SER A 94 6.14 -34.64 3.62
C SER A 94 7.19 -35.07 4.66
N ARG A 95 7.71 -34.15 5.48
CA ARG A 95 8.45 -34.57 6.70
C ARG A 95 8.58 -33.47 7.76
N ARG A 96 7.45 -32.90 8.21
CA ARG A 96 7.42 -32.21 9.52
C ARG A 96 6.16 -32.52 10.34
N GLU A 97 5.69 -33.75 10.23
CA GLU A 97 4.54 -34.26 10.98
C GLU A 97 4.93 -35.56 11.71
N ARG A 98 6.00 -35.50 12.50
CA ARG A 98 6.36 -36.58 13.45
C ARG A 98 7.12 -36.05 14.66
N ASN A 99 6.67 -34.92 15.21
CA ASN A 99 7.15 -34.46 16.52
C ASN A 99 5.98 -33.94 17.39
N ARG A 100 4.88 -34.71 17.40
CA ARG A 100 3.70 -34.48 18.27
C ARG A 100 3.38 -35.71 19.13
N GLN A 101 4.34 -36.61 19.33
CA GLN A 101 4.20 -37.81 20.16
C GLN A 101 5.42 -37.99 21.06
N SER A 102 5.68 -37.01 21.92
CA SER A 102 6.63 -37.12 23.04
C SER A 102 6.54 -35.88 23.94
N ALA A 103 5.34 -35.60 24.46
CA ALA A 103 5.15 -34.60 25.51
C ALA A 103 4.01 -35.05 26.43
N ALA A 104 4.18 -36.21 27.05
CA ALA A 104 3.29 -36.72 28.09
C ALA A 104 4.10 -37.44 29.16
N THR A 105 5.03 -36.73 29.80
CA THR A 105 5.58 -37.09 31.12
C THR A 105 6.04 -35.81 31.83
N ASN A 106 5.13 -35.25 32.62
CA ASN A 106 5.34 -34.82 34.00
C ASN A 106 6.75 -34.30 34.38
N VAL A 107 6.91 -32.97 34.46
CA VAL A 107 7.83 -32.33 35.40
C VAL A 107 7.13 -31.08 35.95
N GLU A 108 6.55 -31.25 37.14
CA GLU A 108 6.20 -30.16 38.04
C GLU A 108 7.44 -29.32 38.38
N ASN A 109 7.18 -28.04 38.69
CA ASN A 109 8.10 -27.08 39.30
C ASN A 109 9.29 -26.60 38.46
N SER A 110 9.08 -25.48 37.76
CA SER A 110 9.91 -24.30 38.06
C SER A 110 9.25 -23.00 37.59
N SER A 111 8.95 -22.16 38.57
CA SER A 111 8.60 -20.76 38.49
C SER A 111 9.70 -19.97 37.79
N LYS A 112 9.75 -20.02 36.45
CA LYS A 112 10.62 -19.16 35.64
C LYS A 112 9.76 -18.22 34.81
N LYS A 113 9.49 -17.08 35.46
CA LYS A 113 9.19 -15.76 34.90
C LYS A 113 9.97 -15.56 33.60
N GLY A 114 9.36 -15.98 32.49
CA GLY A 114 9.92 -15.93 31.16
C GLY A 114 9.99 -14.50 30.70
N ARG A 115 11.20 -13.94 30.71
CA ARG A 115 11.60 -12.67 30.09
C ARG A 115 11.25 -12.67 28.59
N ARG A 116 9.98 -12.48 28.23
CA ARG A 116 9.57 -12.14 26.87
C ARG A 116 9.35 -10.62 26.85
N ASN A 117 10.04 -9.95 25.92
CA ASN A 117 9.87 -8.54 25.53
C ASN A 117 10.68 -7.43 26.25
N GLN A 118 11.92 -7.69 26.68
CA GLN A 118 12.87 -6.60 26.98
C GLN A 118 13.65 -6.06 25.76
N LYS A 119 13.29 -6.44 24.52
CA LYS A 119 13.94 -5.95 23.28
C LYS A 119 13.21 -4.74 22.65
N GLY A 120 12.41 -4.02 23.44
CA GLY A 120 11.53 -2.93 22.98
C GLY A 120 11.88 -1.53 23.50
N LYS A 121 12.80 -1.38 24.45
CA LYS A 121 13.04 -0.07 25.11
C LYS A 121 13.84 0.93 24.29
N ASN A 122 14.55 0.49 23.24
CA ASN A 122 15.42 1.35 22.42
C ASN A 122 15.05 1.30 20.93
N ARG A 123 13.82 0.90 20.58
CA ARG A 123 13.37 1.06 19.20
C ARG A 123 12.98 2.52 19.05
N GLY A 124 13.63 3.22 18.11
CA GLY A 124 13.25 4.58 17.75
C GLY A 124 11.80 4.64 17.23
N CYS A 125 11.38 5.79 16.73
CA CYS A 125 10.04 5.92 16.18
C CYS A 125 9.85 5.02 14.94
N VAL A 126 9.02 3.98 15.06
CA VAL A 126 8.82 2.94 14.04
C VAL A 126 7.34 2.77 13.70
N LEU A 127 7.09 2.32 12.47
CA LEU A 127 5.78 1.92 11.99
C LEU A 127 5.52 0.46 12.35
N THR A 128 4.35 0.17 12.92
CA THR A 128 3.91 -1.18 13.29
C THR A 128 2.55 -1.44 12.65
N GLU A 129 2.29 -2.67 12.22
CA GLU A 129 1.04 -3.09 11.59
C GLU A 129 0.33 -4.18 12.39
N ILE A 130 -1.00 -4.15 12.38
CA ILE A 130 -1.88 -5.15 12.97
C ILE A 130 -3.11 -5.34 12.07
N HIS A 131 -3.53 -6.59 11.87
CA HIS A 131 -4.76 -6.91 11.15
C HIS A 131 -5.93 -6.90 12.15
N LEU A 132 -7.00 -6.20 11.83
CA LEU A 132 -8.17 -5.98 12.68
C LEU A 132 -9.45 -6.06 11.86
N ASN A 133 -10.58 -6.34 12.52
CA ASN A 133 -11.89 -6.07 11.95
C ASN A 133 -12.20 -4.58 12.07
N VAL A 134 -13.07 -4.05 11.21
CA VAL A 134 -13.54 -2.66 11.35
C VAL A 134 -14.29 -2.46 12.68
N THR A 135 -14.97 -3.49 13.18
CA THR A 135 -15.65 -3.47 14.49
C THR A 135 -14.68 -3.31 15.66
N ASP A 136 -13.45 -3.82 15.54
CA ASP A 136 -12.42 -3.74 16.60
C ASP A 136 -11.89 -2.31 16.79
N LEU A 137 -12.23 -1.39 15.88
CA LEU A 137 -11.91 0.03 16.02
C LEU A 137 -12.86 0.78 16.96
N ASP A 138 -13.96 0.15 17.40
CA ASP A 138 -14.98 0.72 18.28
C ASP A 138 -15.54 2.08 17.80
N LEU A 139 -15.68 2.24 16.47
CA LEU A 139 -16.22 3.45 15.85
C LEU A 139 -17.74 3.41 15.63
N GLY A 140 -18.41 2.34 16.07
CA GLY A 140 -19.86 2.17 15.97
C GLY A 140 -20.37 1.62 14.63
N TYR A 141 -19.49 1.08 13.79
CA TYR A 141 -19.88 0.41 12.55
C TYR A 141 -20.17 -1.07 12.81
N GLU A 142 -21.26 -1.55 12.23
CA GLU A 142 -21.63 -2.97 12.21
C GLU A 142 -21.30 -3.53 10.83
N THR A 143 -20.14 -4.18 10.70
CA THR A 143 -19.68 -4.75 9.43
C THR A 143 -18.77 -5.96 9.70
N LYS A 144 -18.60 -6.81 8.68
CA LYS A 144 -17.67 -7.95 8.70
C LYS A 144 -16.38 -7.66 7.93
N GLU A 145 -16.18 -6.42 7.48
CA GLU A 145 -14.96 -6.04 6.78
C GLU A 145 -13.75 -5.96 7.72
N GLU A 146 -12.58 -6.26 7.16
CA GLU A 146 -11.28 -6.27 7.84
C GLU A 146 -10.35 -5.20 7.25
N LEU A 147 -9.38 -4.74 8.04
CA LEU A 147 -8.34 -3.84 7.58
C LEU A 147 -6.97 -4.13 8.22
N ILE A 148 -5.93 -3.60 7.58
CA ILE A 148 -4.59 -3.52 8.16
C ILE A 148 -4.43 -2.14 8.79
N PHE A 149 -4.44 -2.09 10.12
CA PHE A 149 -4.18 -0.86 10.86
C PHE A 149 -2.69 -0.75 11.19
N ARG A 150 -2.07 0.28 10.61
CA ARG A 150 -0.71 0.72 10.95
C ARG A 150 -0.72 1.88 11.93
N TYR A 151 0.20 1.85 12.90
CA TYR A 151 0.39 2.88 13.92
C TYR A 151 1.86 3.14 14.23
N CYS A 152 2.11 4.33 14.78
CA CYS A 152 3.45 4.77 15.17
C CYS A 152 3.72 4.48 16.64
N SER A 153 4.84 3.83 16.93
CA SER A 153 5.28 3.54 18.30
C SER A 153 6.81 3.61 18.43
N GLY A 154 7.30 3.74 19.66
CA GLY A 154 8.74 3.85 19.96
C GLY A 154 9.12 5.18 20.59
N SER A 155 10.40 5.34 20.90
CA SER A 155 10.93 6.55 21.54
C SER A 155 11.52 7.55 20.55
N CYS A 156 11.52 8.82 20.96
CA CYS A 156 12.05 9.95 20.18
C CYS A 156 13.29 10.60 20.82
N ASP A 157 13.95 9.89 21.73
CA ASP A 157 15.12 10.42 22.47
C ASP A 157 16.33 10.68 21.57
N ALA A 158 16.40 10.05 20.39
CA ALA A 158 17.54 10.12 19.49
C ALA A 158 17.49 11.29 18.49
N VAL A 159 16.30 11.81 18.18
CA VAL A 159 16.13 12.91 17.22
C VAL A 159 16.02 14.21 18.02
N GLU A 160 17.18 14.70 18.47
CA GLU A 160 17.24 15.93 19.26
C GLU A 160 17.41 17.15 18.33
N THR A 161 16.33 17.87 18.05
CA THR A 161 16.44 19.22 17.46
C THR A 161 17.12 20.16 18.45
N THR A 162 17.61 21.32 17.98
CA THR A 162 18.17 22.34 18.88
C THR A 162 17.15 22.75 19.96
N TYR A 163 15.87 22.85 19.60
CA TYR A 163 14.78 23.14 20.53
C TYR A 163 14.66 22.06 21.62
N ASP A 164 14.66 20.78 21.25
CA ASP A 164 14.59 19.67 22.21
C ASP A 164 15.80 19.63 23.14
N LYS A 165 17.00 19.94 22.64
CA LYS A 165 18.21 20.08 23.46
C LYS A 165 18.08 21.19 24.47
N ILE A 166 17.55 22.35 24.05
CA ILE A 166 17.31 23.49 24.95
C ILE A 166 16.30 23.09 26.02
N LEU A 167 15.16 22.51 25.64
CA LEU A 167 14.14 22.05 26.58
C LEU A 167 14.70 21.05 27.58
N LYS A 168 15.41 20.02 27.12
CA LYS A 168 16.07 19.01 27.97
C LYS A 168 17.04 19.66 28.96
N ASN A 169 17.83 20.63 28.50
CA ASN A 169 18.77 21.38 29.35
C ASN A 169 18.05 22.26 30.38
N LEU A 170 16.99 22.98 30.00
CA LEU A 170 16.23 23.87 30.89
C LEU A 170 15.44 23.07 31.93
N THR A 171 14.86 21.92 31.54
CA THR A 171 14.20 20.97 32.44
C THR A 171 15.20 20.43 33.46
N ARG A 172 16.39 20.00 33.02
CA ARG A 172 17.45 19.52 33.92
C ARG A 172 17.91 20.60 34.90
N LYS A 173 17.99 21.85 34.45
CA LYS A 173 18.36 23.01 35.30
C LYS A 173 17.21 23.52 36.16
N LYS A 174 16.01 22.89 36.11
CA LYS A 174 14.78 23.32 36.80
C LYS A 174 14.43 24.79 36.54
N LYS A 175 14.74 25.28 35.34
CA LYS A 175 14.45 26.65 34.90
C LYS A 175 13.06 26.79 34.27
N LEU A 176 12.47 25.68 33.83
CA LEU A 176 11.08 25.61 33.41
C LEU A 176 10.21 25.39 34.65
N VAL A 177 9.62 26.46 35.16
CA VAL A 177 8.77 26.45 36.35
C VAL A 177 7.36 26.00 35.92
N ASN A 178 6.88 24.90 36.48
CA ASN A 178 5.51 24.36 36.34
C ASN A 178 4.99 24.00 34.94
N ASP A 179 5.70 24.28 33.85
CA ASP A 179 5.27 23.87 32.52
C ASP A 179 5.59 22.38 32.29
N LYS A 180 4.53 21.58 32.08
CA LYS A 180 4.63 20.24 31.51
C LYS A 180 4.97 20.36 30.02
N VAL A 181 6.20 20.76 29.73
CA VAL A 181 6.67 20.87 28.35
C VAL A 181 6.67 19.48 27.73
N ARG A 182 5.94 19.33 26.62
CA ARG A 182 5.87 18.08 25.86
C ARG A 182 7.14 17.95 25.03
N GLN A 183 7.78 16.79 25.13
CA GLN A 183 8.89 16.40 24.26
C GLN A 183 8.33 15.88 22.94
N ALA A 184 9.18 15.84 21.90
CA ALA A 184 8.85 15.21 20.64
C ALA A 184 8.32 13.78 20.87
N CYS A 185 7.18 13.47 20.25
CA CYS A 185 6.51 12.18 20.38
C CYS A 185 6.50 11.46 19.03
N CYS A 186 6.51 10.13 19.07
CA CYS A 186 6.38 9.33 17.86
C CYS A 186 4.93 9.41 17.34
N ARG A 187 4.72 10.11 16.23
CA ARG A 187 3.40 10.33 15.62
C ARG A 187 3.42 10.08 14.11
N PRO A 188 2.25 9.86 13.50
CA PRO A 188 2.13 9.79 12.05
C PRO A 188 2.50 11.13 11.40
N THR A 189 3.40 11.10 10.43
CA THR A 189 3.73 12.24 9.56
C THR A 189 3.07 12.13 8.19
N ALA A 190 2.52 10.96 7.87
CA ALA A 190 1.65 10.71 6.74
C ALA A 190 0.65 9.60 7.09
N PHE A 191 -0.50 9.62 6.44
CA PHE A 191 -1.55 8.62 6.60
C PHE A 191 -1.65 7.73 5.36
N ASP A 192 -2.13 6.52 5.54
CA ASP A 192 -2.48 5.61 4.45
C ASP A 192 -3.74 6.11 3.73
N ASP A 193 -4.06 5.47 2.60
CA ASP A 193 -5.17 5.85 1.73
C ASP A 193 -6.52 5.63 2.43
N ASP A 194 -7.57 6.30 1.96
CA ASP A 194 -8.91 6.19 2.56
C ASP A 194 -9.44 4.75 2.40
N LEU A 195 -9.97 4.18 3.49
CA LEU A 195 -10.58 2.84 3.48
C LEU A 195 -12.08 2.98 3.27
N SER A 196 -12.61 2.31 2.26
CA SER A 196 -14.06 2.24 2.02
C SER A 196 -14.57 0.84 2.33
N PHE A 197 -15.67 0.73 3.06
CA PHE A 197 -16.31 -0.53 3.40
C PHE A 197 -17.83 -0.41 3.37
N LEU A 198 -18.50 -1.55 3.23
CA LEU A 198 -19.96 -1.67 3.31
C LEU A 198 -20.36 -2.23 4.68
N ASP A 199 -21.37 -1.63 5.30
CA ASP A 199 -21.93 -2.15 6.55
C ASP A 199 -23.00 -3.22 6.32
N ASP A 200 -23.48 -3.84 7.39
CA ASP A 200 -24.53 -4.88 7.34
C ASP A 200 -25.87 -4.33 6.82
N ASN A 201 -26.05 -3.00 6.82
CA ASN A 201 -27.21 -2.30 6.27
C ASN A 201 -27.03 -1.88 4.80
N LEU A 202 -25.95 -2.34 4.13
CA LEU A 202 -25.61 -2.01 2.75
C LEU A 202 -25.33 -0.51 2.53
N VAL A 203 -24.83 0.19 3.55
CA VAL A 203 -24.40 1.59 3.48
C VAL A 203 -22.88 1.65 3.38
N TYR A 204 -22.39 2.43 2.40
CA TYR A 204 -20.96 2.66 2.21
C TYR A 204 -20.44 3.72 3.19
N HIS A 205 -19.31 3.41 3.82
CA HIS A 205 -18.59 4.31 4.72
C HIS A 205 -17.14 4.47 4.28
N ILE A 206 -16.53 5.62 4.64
CA ILE A 206 -15.15 5.93 4.29
C ILE A 206 -14.39 6.42 5.52
N LEU A 207 -13.32 5.71 5.89
CA LEU A 207 -12.41 6.11 6.96
C LEU A 207 -11.20 6.85 6.40
N LYS A 208 -11.09 8.13 6.77
CA LYS A 208 -9.98 9.00 6.38
C LYS A 208 -8.98 9.16 7.50
N LYS A 209 -7.69 9.27 7.15
CA LYS A 209 -6.58 9.45 8.12
C LYS A 209 -6.62 8.44 9.27
N HIS A 210 -7.12 7.24 9.00
CA HIS A 210 -7.35 6.23 10.02
C HIS A 210 -6.07 5.46 10.32
N SER A 211 -5.18 5.25 9.35
CA SER A 211 -3.95 4.48 9.51
C SER A 211 -2.70 5.27 9.13
N ALA A 212 -1.56 4.98 9.76
CA ALA A 212 -0.29 5.67 9.54
C ALA A 212 0.50 5.07 8.36
N LYS A 213 0.99 5.92 7.46
CA LYS A 213 1.89 5.53 6.35
C LYS A 213 3.36 5.75 6.67
N ARG A 214 3.65 6.83 7.43
CA ARG A 214 5.00 7.19 7.88
C ARG A 214 4.95 7.71 9.31
N CYS A 215 6.02 7.43 10.06
CA CYS A 215 6.20 7.87 11.42
C CYS A 215 7.36 8.84 11.54
N GLY A 216 7.26 9.77 12.48
CA GLY A 216 8.32 10.71 12.81
C GLY A 216 8.20 11.23 14.24
N CYS A 217 9.29 11.83 14.72
CA CYS A 217 9.32 12.55 15.98
C CYS A 217 8.90 14.00 15.73
N VAL A 218 7.77 14.41 16.31
CA VAL A 218 7.15 15.74 16.16
C VAL A 218 6.60 16.27 17.47
#